data_AF-A0A830CLQ4-F1
#
_entry.id   AF-A0A830CLQ4-F1
#
_cell.length_a   1.000
_cell.length_b   1.000
_cell.length_c   1.000
_cell.angle_alpha   90.00
_cell.angle_beta   90.00
_cell.angle_gamma   90.00
#
_symmetry.space_group_name_H-M   'P 1'
#
loop_
_entity.id
_entity.type
_entity.pdbx_description
1 polymer ?
#
loop_
_entity_poly.entity_id
_entity_poly.type
_entity_poly.pdbx_seq_one_letter_code
_entity_poly.pdbx_strand_id
1 'polypeptide(L)'
;MRKRTALVWGVAIVCFLVLMLVTPAIPQSQEYHDFADNRDFFGIPNALNVISNIPFFFVGLIGLVLCYYGNYFKLSLKGELCGWTFFFIGVAAVAFGSSYYHLKPNDARLVWDRLPMTVAFTSIIAIFIIERVDAHKGTLSIIPLLLAGVVSILYWRFFDDLRPYALVQFVPCIAIPVMAILLPPMYTHSTYWLWAAGFYLLAKIEEAADKPIYNLTHHIVSGHTVKHLCAAMVPVFLTLMLAKREVAEERVSLLQMWRISWTKVKENGTGVENITYTYSAVPDNFDNEYIDYSLTGRVGPGWVFCPVGFFVSPAVCCIERNQDTLSRYPLEFPRSILAGTRIDIDGGIPFCKGGF
;
A
#
# COMPACT_ATOMS: atom_id res chain seq x y z
N MET A 1 -27.75 6.46 -12.60
CA MET A 1 -26.68 6.35 -11.58
C MET A 1 -26.62 7.54 -10.61
N ARG A 2 -26.71 8.81 -11.06
CA ARG A 2 -26.65 10.02 -10.21
C ARG A 2 -27.60 10.03 -8.99
N LYS A 3 -28.85 9.55 -9.13
CA LYS A 3 -29.82 9.45 -8.03
C LYS A 3 -29.43 8.45 -6.93
N ARG A 4 -28.83 7.30 -7.31
CA ARG A 4 -28.37 6.28 -6.34
C ARG A 4 -27.16 6.77 -5.55
N THR A 5 -26.22 7.44 -6.22
CA THR A 5 -25.05 8.02 -5.55
C THR A 5 -25.46 9.16 -4.60
N ALA A 6 -26.35 10.05 -5.01
CA ALA A 6 -26.90 11.09 -4.13
C ALA A 6 -27.63 10.50 -2.91
N LEU A 7 -28.36 9.40 -3.09
CA LEU A 7 -29.03 8.69 -2.00
C LEU A 7 -28.03 8.07 -1.02
N VAL A 8 -26.96 7.43 -1.50
CA VAL A 8 -25.91 6.87 -0.63
C VAL A 8 -25.24 7.96 0.20
N TRP A 9 -24.88 9.09 -0.42
CA TRP A 9 -24.33 10.24 0.32
C TRP A 9 -25.33 10.83 1.31
N GLY A 10 -26.61 10.95 0.92
CA GLY A 10 -27.68 11.40 1.80
C GLY A 10 -27.84 10.51 3.03
N VAL A 11 -27.86 9.18 2.84
CA VAL A 11 -27.92 8.20 3.94
C VAL A 11 -26.68 8.32 4.82
N ALA A 12 -25.48 8.41 4.25
CA ALA A 12 -24.24 8.56 5.03
C ALA A 12 -24.26 9.82 5.89
N ILE A 13 -24.70 10.96 5.34
CA ILE A 13 -24.84 12.22 6.08
C ILE A 13 -25.89 12.09 7.20
N VAL A 14 -27.05 11.51 6.91
CA VAL A 14 -28.09 11.30 7.93
C VAL A 14 -27.59 10.39 9.05
N CYS A 15 -26.92 9.27 8.72
CA CYS A 15 -26.32 8.38 9.71
C CYS A 15 -25.27 9.10 10.55
N PHE A 16 -24.43 9.94 9.92
CA PHE A 16 -23.45 10.76 10.64
C PHE A 16 -24.11 11.75 11.60
N LEU A 17 -25.16 12.47 11.14
CA LEU A 17 -25.90 13.41 11.98
C LEU A 17 -26.60 12.71 13.14
N VAL A 18 -27.24 11.56 12.89
CA VAL A 18 -27.87 10.74 13.94
C VAL A 18 -26.82 10.28 14.95
N LEU A 19 -25.65 9.82 14.50
CA LEU A 19 -24.54 9.46 15.40
C LEU A 19 -24.11 10.66 16.26
N MET A 20 -23.97 11.85 15.66
CA MET A 20 -23.58 13.06 16.39
C MET A 20 -24.63 13.53 17.41
N LEU A 21 -25.92 13.32 17.12
CA LEU A 21 -27.04 13.73 17.99
C LEU A 21 -27.39 12.72 19.08
N VAL A 22 -27.28 11.42 18.79
CA VAL A 22 -27.76 10.35 19.68
C VAL A 22 -26.68 9.88 20.65
N THR A 23 -25.40 9.88 20.24
CA THR A 23 -24.33 9.47 21.14
C THR A 23 -23.79 10.67 21.91
N PRO A 24 -23.31 10.49 23.16
CA PRO A 24 -22.56 11.54 23.83
C PRO A 24 -21.26 11.84 23.07
N ALA A 25 -20.73 13.06 23.24
CA ALA A 25 -19.39 13.42 22.79
C ALA A 25 -18.35 12.52 23.46
N ILE A 26 -17.32 12.14 22.71
CA ILE A 26 -16.24 11.27 23.22
C ILE A 26 -15.01 12.15 23.47
N PRO A 27 -14.75 12.58 24.72
CA PRO A 27 -13.59 13.41 25.03
C PRO A 27 -12.29 12.64 24.90
N GLN A 28 -11.19 13.37 24.73
CA GLN A 28 -9.87 12.77 24.76
C GLN A 28 -9.48 12.37 26.18
N SER A 29 -9.46 11.07 26.44
CA SER A 29 -8.92 10.54 27.70
C SER A 29 -7.45 10.94 27.84
N GLN A 30 -7.09 11.47 29.01
CA GLN A 30 -5.70 11.82 29.35
C GLN A 30 -4.86 10.57 29.65
N GLU A 31 -5.50 9.45 30.00
CA GLU A 31 -4.83 8.15 30.14
C GLU A 31 -4.23 7.67 28.80
N TYR A 32 -4.70 8.20 27.67
CA TYR A 32 -4.12 7.93 26.35
C TYR A 32 -2.65 8.39 26.24
N HIS A 33 -2.21 9.30 27.11
CA HIS A 33 -0.83 9.76 27.17
C HIS A 33 0.06 8.92 28.09
N ASP A 34 -0.53 8.02 28.90
CA ASP A 34 0.16 7.21 29.90
C ASP A 34 0.66 5.89 29.30
N PHE A 35 1.81 5.97 28.61
CA PHE A 35 2.46 4.80 28.01
C PHE A 35 3.10 3.88 29.05
N ALA A 36 3.05 2.58 28.79
CA ALA A 36 3.64 1.57 29.65
C ALA A 36 5.18 1.69 29.72
N ASP A 37 5.83 1.97 28.59
CA ASP A 37 7.26 2.23 28.52
C ASP A 37 7.53 3.73 28.41
N ASN A 38 8.02 4.28 29.52
CA ASN A 38 8.41 5.67 29.67
C ASN A 38 9.92 5.84 29.88
N ARG A 39 10.72 4.82 29.51
CA ARG A 39 12.16 4.84 29.74
C ARG A 39 12.87 5.82 28.82
N ASP A 40 13.91 6.40 29.36
CA ASP A 40 14.81 7.30 28.66
C ASP A 40 16.03 6.51 28.16
N PHE A 41 16.29 6.57 26.84
CA PHE A 41 17.53 6.04 26.26
C PHE A 41 18.25 7.15 25.51
N PHE A 42 19.56 7.30 25.76
CA PHE A 42 20.42 8.30 25.09
C PHE A 42 19.88 9.75 25.16
N GLY A 43 19.18 10.10 26.25
CA GLY A 43 18.56 11.42 26.43
C GLY A 43 17.24 11.63 25.68
N ILE A 44 16.69 10.58 25.07
CA ILE A 44 15.38 10.60 24.40
C ILE A 44 14.33 10.03 25.37
N PRO A 45 13.32 10.81 25.79
CA PRO A 45 12.23 10.31 26.60
C PRO A 45 11.28 9.44 25.79
N ASN A 46 10.67 8.43 26.43
CA ASN A 46 9.84 7.41 25.78
C ASN A 46 10.53 6.81 24.54
N ALA A 47 11.84 6.54 24.66
CA ALA A 47 12.73 6.36 23.51
C ALA A 47 12.27 5.29 22.52
N LEU A 48 11.76 4.15 23.00
CA LEU A 48 11.29 3.10 22.11
C LEU A 48 10.03 3.50 21.33
N ASN A 49 9.13 4.30 21.92
CA ASN A 49 7.96 4.85 21.23
C ASN A 49 8.36 5.91 20.19
N VAL A 50 9.46 6.64 20.41
CA VAL A 50 10.01 7.59 19.42
C VAL A 50 10.71 6.85 18.28
N ILE A 51 11.64 5.94 18.59
CA ILE A 51 12.49 5.25 17.61
C ILE A 51 11.68 4.31 16.71
N SER A 52 10.65 3.65 17.25
CA SER A 52 9.78 2.74 16.49
C SER A 52 8.98 3.43 15.37
N ASN A 53 9.01 4.76 15.27
CA ASN A 53 8.42 5.51 14.16
C ASN A 53 9.32 5.63 12.92
N ILE A 54 10.62 5.34 13.04
CA ILE A 54 11.60 5.41 11.94
C ILE A 54 11.17 4.58 10.70
N PRO A 55 10.63 3.35 10.83
CA PRO A 55 10.18 2.57 9.68
C PRO A 55 9.17 3.30 8.79
N PHE A 56 8.25 4.09 9.37
CA PHE A 56 7.29 4.88 8.58
C PHE A 56 7.99 5.86 7.64
N PHE A 57 9.06 6.51 8.09
CA PHE A 57 9.82 7.46 7.27
C PHE A 57 10.40 6.78 6.04
N PHE A 58 11.10 5.66 6.24
CA PHE A 58 11.75 4.94 5.14
C PHE A 58 10.74 4.37 4.16
N VAL A 59 9.67 3.73 4.63
CA VAL A 59 8.66 3.14 3.75
C VAL A 59 7.89 4.24 3.01
N GLY A 60 7.54 5.34 3.69
CA GLY A 60 6.91 6.50 3.06
C GLY A 60 7.79 7.13 1.98
N LEU A 61 9.08 7.34 2.27
CA LEU A 61 10.03 7.91 1.31
C LEU A 61 10.26 6.99 0.11
N ILE A 62 10.50 5.70 0.33
CA ILE A 62 10.69 4.71 -0.74
C ILE A 62 9.45 4.64 -1.63
N GLY A 63 8.25 4.55 -1.03
CA GLY A 63 7.00 4.54 -1.77
C GLY A 63 6.82 5.81 -2.61
N LEU A 64 7.12 6.98 -2.04
CA LEU A 64 7.04 8.25 -2.77
C LEU A 64 8.00 8.30 -3.96
N VAL A 65 9.26 7.87 -3.77
CA VAL A 65 10.24 7.81 -4.86
C VAL A 65 9.77 6.87 -5.97
N LEU A 66 9.27 5.68 -5.62
CA LEU A 66 8.82 4.68 -6.58
C LEU A 66 7.54 5.09 -7.33
N CYS A 67 6.69 5.97 -6.77
CA CYS A 67 5.57 6.56 -7.51
C CYS A 67 6.02 7.37 -8.73
N TYR A 68 7.18 8.04 -8.66
CA TYR A 68 7.68 8.93 -9.71
C TYR A 68 8.84 8.34 -10.52
N TYR A 69 9.50 7.30 -9.99
CA TYR A 69 10.64 6.68 -10.65
C TYR A 69 10.17 5.74 -11.77
N GLY A 70 10.35 6.15 -13.03
CA GLY A 70 10.20 5.28 -14.21
C GLY A 70 8.85 4.59 -14.34
N ASN A 71 7.79 5.15 -13.75
CA ASN A 71 6.47 4.53 -13.58
C ASN A 71 6.55 3.10 -13.01
N TYR A 72 7.41 2.87 -12.01
CA TYR A 72 7.69 1.54 -11.45
C TYR A 72 6.41 0.82 -10.95
N PHE A 73 5.51 1.56 -10.31
CA PHE A 73 4.21 1.03 -9.84
C PHE A 73 3.14 0.89 -10.92
N LYS A 74 3.48 1.17 -12.19
CA LYS A 74 2.57 1.11 -13.35
C LYS A 74 1.26 1.89 -13.08
N LEU A 75 1.36 3.07 -12.47
CA LEU A 75 0.20 3.93 -12.19
C LEU A 75 -0.27 4.51 -13.53
N SER A 76 -1.51 4.20 -13.93
CA SER A 76 -2.04 4.63 -15.24
C SER A 76 -2.95 5.84 -15.11
N LEU A 77 -3.58 6.04 -13.95
CA LEU A 77 -4.55 7.11 -13.72
C LEU A 77 -3.93 8.25 -12.89
N LYS A 78 -4.20 9.50 -13.29
CA LYS A 78 -3.81 10.71 -12.53
C LYS A 78 -4.28 10.66 -11.08
N GLY A 79 -5.49 10.15 -10.85
CA GLY A 79 -6.06 9.98 -9.51
C GLY A 79 -5.29 8.98 -8.65
N GLU A 80 -4.78 7.89 -9.23
CA GLU A 80 -3.94 6.94 -8.50
C GLU A 80 -2.62 7.57 -8.07
N LEU A 81 -1.93 8.25 -9.01
CA LEU A 81 -0.69 8.95 -8.68
C LEU A 81 -0.91 9.97 -7.57
N CYS A 82 -1.95 10.79 -7.68
CA CYS A 82 -2.31 11.77 -6.66
C CYS A 82 -2.60 11.10 -5.30
N GLY A 83 -3.46 10.07 -5.28
CA GLY A 83 -3.83 9.35 -4.07
C GLY A 83 -2.64 8.68 -3.39
N TRP A 84 -1.80 7.97 -4.14
CA TRP A 84 -0.62 7.28 -3.61
C TRP A 84 0.44 8.25 -3.13
N THR A 85 0.61 9.39 -3.81
CA THR A 85 1.50 10.47 -3.34
C THR A 85 1.05 11.00 -1.99
N PHE A 86 -0.23 11.36 -1.81
CA PHE A 86 -0.71 11.82 -0.51
C PHE A 86 -0.62 10.74 0.57
N PHE A 87 -0.87 9.48 0.22
CA PHE A 87 -0.69 8.37 1.13
C PHE A 87 0.76 8.27 1.64
N PHE A 88 1.74 8.21 0.74
CA PHE A 88 3.15 8.06 1.12
C PHE A 88 3.72 9.31 1.81
N ILE A 89 3.26 10.52 1.44
CA ILE A 89 3.56 11.75 2.19
C ILE A 89 3.00 11.65 3.60
N GLY A 90 1.75 11.22 3.76
CA GLY A 90 1.12 11.00 5.07
C GLY A 90 1.92 10.01 5.91
N VAL A 91 2.27 8.86 5.35
CA VAL A 91 3.10 7.82 6.01
C VAL A 91 4.47 8.38 6.44
N ALA A 92 5.19 9.07 5.55
CA ALA A 92 6.48 9.67 5.91
C ALA A 92 6.33 10.72 7.02
N ALA A 93 5.25 11.51 6.97
CA ALA A 93 4.95 12.54 7.97
C ALA A 93 4.52 11.96 9.33
N VAL A 94 3.92 10.76 9.39
CA VAL A 94 3.63 10.05 10.65
C VAL A 94 4.91 9.89 11.47
N ALA A 95 6.04 9.58 10.83
CA ALA A 95 7.30 9.39 11.55
C ALA A 95 7.68 10.61 12.40
N PHE A 96 7.53 11.82 11.84
CA PHE A 96 7.85 13.06 12.53
C PHE A 96 6.76 13.47 13.53
N GLY A 97 5.49 13.41 13.11
CA GLY A 97 4.35 13.78 13.94
C GLY A 97 4.24 12.92 15.20
N SER A 98 4.34 11.61 15.02
CA SER A 98 4.29 10.63 16.10
C SER A 98 5.50 10.73 17.03
N SER A 99 6.71 10.87 16.47
CA SER A 99 7.91 11.10 17.29
C SER A 99 7.79 12.37 18.14
N TYR A 100 7.29 13.46 17.56
CA TYR A 100 7.11 14.73 18.28
C TYR A 100 6.11 14.62 19.44
N TYR A 101 5.02 13.88 19.23
CA TYR A 101 4.07 13.52 20.28
C TYR A 101 4.72 12.69 21.38
N HIS A 102 5.43 11.61 21.03
CA HIS A 102 6.04 10.70 22.00
C HIS A 102 7.17 11.32 22.82
N LEU A 103 7.87 12.33 22.30
CA LEU A 103 8.87 13.06 23.09
C LEU A 103 8.27 13.75 24.33
N LYS A 104 7.01 14.22 24.26
CA LYS A 104 6.32 14.81 25.41
C LYS A 104 4.80 14.72 25.17
N PRO A 105 4.17 13.59 25.54
CA PRO A 105 2.78 13.31 25.23
C PRO A 105 1.84 14.40 25.78
N ASN A 106 1.00 14.94 24.91
CA ASN A 106 -0.13 15.82 25.24
C ASN A 106 -1.02 16.02 24.01
N ASP A 107 -2.24 16.51 24.21
CA ASP A 107 -3.22 16.74 23.14
C ASP A 107 -2.73 17.66 22.02
N ALA A 108 -1.99 18.72 22.35
CA ALA A 108 -1.51 19.67 21.35
C ALA A 108 -0.50 19.02 20.39
N ARG A 109 0.31 18.09 20.90
CA ARG A 109 1.24 17.31 20.07
C ARG A 109 0.58 16.12 19.38
N LEU A 110 -0.44 15.53 20.00
CA LEU A 110 -1.22 14.44 19.41
C LEU A 110 -1.94 14.85 18.11
N VAL A 111 -2.25 16.13 17.93
CA VAL A 111 -2.70 16.68 16.63
C VAL A 111 -1.72 16.33 15.51
N TRP A 112 -0.41 16.46 15.76
CA TRP A 112 0.63 16.22 14.77
C TRP A 112 0.87 14.74 14.49
N ASP A 113 0.55 13.86 15.44
CA ASP A 113 0.54 12.40 15.22
C ASP A 113 -0.68 11.98 14.37
N ARG A 114 -1.87 12.51 14.70
CA ARG A 114 -3.12 12.13 14.03
C ARG A 114 -3.29 12.72 12.64
N LEU A 115 -2.83 13.94 12.41
CA LEU A 115 -3.03 14.62 11.14
C LEU A 115 -2.42 13.83 9.95
N PRO A 116 -1.13 13.42 9.97
CA PRO A 116 -0.56 12.57 8.92
C PRO A 116 -1.28 11.23 8.76
N MET A 117 -1.70 10.60 9.87
CA MET A 117 -2.49 9.37 9.83
C MET A 117 -3.82 9.57 9.08
N THR A 118 -4.56 10.65 9.36
CA THR A 118 -5.82 10.94 8.65
C THR A 118 -5.63 11.17 7.17
N VAL A 119 -4.55 11.85 6.77
CA VAL A 119 -4.17 12.00 5.36
C VAL A 119 -3.97 10.63 4.73
N ALA A 120 -3.19 9.75 5.35
CA ALA A 120 -2.94 8.41 4.84
C ALA A 120 -4.23 7.57 4.70
N PHE A 121 -5.10 7.55 5.72
CA PHE A 121 -6.36 6.79 5.66
C PHE A 121 -7.32 7.30 4.58
N THR A 122 -7.49 8.61 4.50
CA THR A 122 -8.41 9.23 3.54
C THR A 122 -7.90 9.07 2.10
N SER A 123 -6.59 9.15 1.89
CA SER A 123 -5.95 8.83 0.61
C SER A 123 -6.17 7.37 0.20
N ILE A 124 -5.96 6.41 1.11
CA ILE A 124 -6.22 5.00 0.81
C ILE A 124 -7.67 4.78 0.41
N ILE A 125 -8.63 5.38 1.11
CA ILE A 125 -10.05 5.21 0.76
C ILE A 125 -10.33 5.75 -0.64
N ALA A 126 -9.78 6.92 -0.98
CA ALA A 126 -9.93 7.49 -2.31
C ALA A 126 -9.34 6.56 -3.39
N ILE A 127 -8.12 6.06 -3.19
CA ILE A 127 -7.49 5.06 -4.08
C ILE A 127 -8.37 3.83 -4.22
N PHE A 128 -8.89 3.32 -3.10
CA PHE A 128 -9.69 2.11 -3.11
C PHE A 128 -11.00 2.30 -3.91
N ILE A 129 -11.61 3.50 -3.84
CA ILE A 129 -12.75 3.87 -4.69
C ILE A 129 -12.36 3.92 -6.17
N ILE A 130 -11.17 4.45 -6.50
CA ILE A 130 -10.63 4.45 -7.88
C ILE A 130 -10.50 3.02 -8.40
N GLU A 131 -9.92 2.12 -7.60
CA GLU A 131 -9.61 0.74 -8.03
C GLU A 131 -10.83 -0.18 -8.08
N ARG A 132 -11.85 0.04 -7.24
CA ARG A 132 -12.98 -0.91 -7.07
C ARG A 132 -14.34 -0.40 -7.53
N VAL A 133 -14.51 0.91 -7.62
CA VAL A 133 -15.83 1.51 -7.89
C VAL A 133 -15.81 2.24 -9.23
N ASP A 134 -15.01 3.30 -9.33
CA ASP A 134 -15.01 4.21 -10.48
C ASP A 134 -13.81 5.17 -10.39
N ALA A 135 -12.99 5.20 -11.44
CA ALA A 135 -11.78 6.01 -11.48
C ALA A 135 -12.05 7.52 -11.35
N HIS A 136 -13.10 8.01 -12.00
CA HIS A 136 -13.43 9.43 -12.02
C HIS A 136 -13.99 9.88 -10.67
N LYS A 137 -14.96 9.14 -10.11
CA LYS A 137 -15.52 9.45 -8.78
C LYS A 137 -14.48 9.31 -7.68
N GLY A 138 -13.61 8.31 -7.78
CA GLY A 138 -12.51 8.12 -6.83
C GLY A 138 -11.53 9.30 -6.86
N THR A 139 -11.15 9.76 -8.06
CA THR A 139 -10.29 10.95 -8.22
C THR A 139 -10.93 12.20 -7.64
N LEU A 140 -12.22 12.44 -7.93
CA LEU A 140 -12.97 13.56 -7.37
C LEU A 140 -13.14 13.47 -5.84
N SER A 141 -13.08 12.26 -5.27
CA SER A 141 -13.23 12.06 -3.82
C SER A 141 -11.97 12.38 -3.01
N ILE A 142 -10.79 12.47 -3.64
CA ILE A 142 -9.51 12.71 -2.94
C ILE A 142 -9.57 13.98 -2.10
N ILE A 143 -9.92 15.12 -2.71
CA ILE A 143 -9.93 16.41 -2.01
C ILE A 143 -10.99 16.45 -0.89
N PRO A 144 -12.27 16.08 -1.13
CA PRO A 144 -13.26 16.02 -0.06
C PRO A 144 -12.86 15.10 1.10
N LEU A 145 -12.27 13.93 0.82
CA LEU A 145 -11.85 12.99 1.86
C LEU A 145 -10.68 13.53 2.67
N LEU A 146 -9.66 14.11 2.03
CA LEU A 146 -8.55 14.77 2.71
C LEU A 146 -9.04 15.91 3.62
N LEU A 147 -9.93 16.76 3.11
CA LEU A 147 -10.54 17.83 3.90
C LEU A 147 -11.34 17.28 5.08
N ALA A 148 -12.12 16.21 4.88
CA ALA A 148 -12.84 15.56 5.97
C ALA A 148 -11.89 15.03 7.05
N GLY A 149 -10.74 14.46 6.65
CA GLY A 149 -9.67 14.05 7.56
C GLY A 149 -9.14 15.23 8.39
N VAL A 150 -8.72 16.31 7.75
CA VAL A 150 -8.20 17.52 8.43
C VAL A 150 -9.24 18.13 9.36
N VAL A 151 -10.48 18.32 8.87
CA VAL A 151 -11.58 18.88 9.65
C VAL A 151 -11.90 17.99 10.85
N SER A 152 -11.80 16.66 10.75
CA SER A 152 -12.03 15.76 11.88
C SER A 152 -11.05 16.01 13.04
N ILE A 153 -9.77 16.31 12.73
CA ILE A 153 -8.75 16.61 13.72
C ILE A 153 -8.93 17.99 14.32
N LEU A 154 -9.25 19.00 13.49
CA LEU A 154 -9.54 20.35 13.97
C LEU A 154 -10.77 20.35 14.87
N TYR A 155 -11.83 19.64 14.47
CA TYR A 155 -13.05 19.49 15.26
C TYR A 155 -12.75 18.87 16.62
N TRP A 156 -12.01 17.76 16.65
CA TRP A 156 -11.55 17.16 17.91
C TRP A 156 -10.76 18.17 18.75
N ARG A 157 -9.84 18.93 18.16
CA ARG A 157 -9.01 19.88 18.90
C ARG A 157 -9.80 21.03 19.53
N PHE A 158 -10.87 21.50 18.88
CA PHE A 158 -11.66 22.64 19.36
C PHE A 158 -12.82 22.24 20.26
N PHE A 159 -13.44 21.09 20.02
CA PHE A 159 -14.66 20.65 20.70
C PHE A 159 -14.44 19.47 21.66
N ASP A 160 -13.21 18.95 21.74
CA ASP A 160 -12.85 17.76 22.51
C ASP A 160 -13.80 16.58 22.24
N ASP A 161 -14.02 16.30 20.95
CA ASP A 161 -14.89 15.21 20.52
C ASP A 161 -14.26 14.38 19.41
N LEU A 162 -13.94 13.13 19.74
CA LEU A 162 -13.23 12.19 18.89
C LEU A 162 -14.11 11.54 17.83
N ARG A 163 -15.45 11.64 17.89
CA ARG A 163 -16.34 10.87 17.02
C ARG A 163 -16.05 11.03 15.52
N PRO A 164 -15.86 12.24 14.96
CA PRO A 164 -15.53 12.37 13.54
C PRO A 164 -14.18 11.73 13.18
N TYR A 165 -13.18 11.88 14.05
CA TYR A 165 -11.87 11.26 13.86
C TYR A 165 -11.96 9.73 13.93
N ALA A 166 -12.72 9.19 14.87
CA ALA A 166 -12.95 7.76 15.02
C ALA A 166 -13.58 7.17 13.75
N LEU A 167 -14.50 7.88 13.09
CA LEU A 167 -15.03 7.45 11.80
C LEU A 167 -13.95 7.42 10.72
N VAL A 168 -13.13 8.47 10.60
CA VAL A 168 -12.01 8.51 9.66
C VAL A 168 -11.01 7.38 9.92
N GLN A 169 -10.81 7.00 11.19
CA GLN A 169 -9.87 5.97 11.59
C GLN A 169 -10.41 4.54 11.41
N PHE A 170 -11.66 4.27 11.80
CA PHE A 170 -12.20 2.90 11.89
C PHE A 170 -13.07 2.49 10.71
N VAL A 171 -13.74 3.42 10.02
CA VAL A 171 -14.51 3.08 8.82
C VAL A 171 -13.62 2.42 7.75
N PRO A 172 -12.40 2.92 7.45
CA PRO A 172 -11.53 2.25 6.49
C PRO A 172 -11.19 0.80 6.85
N CYS A 173 -11.00 0.50 8.15
CA CYS A 173 -10.65 -0.83 8.63
C CYS A 173 -11.72 -1.88 8.35
N ILE A 174 -12.97 -1.46 8.24
CA ILE A 174 -14.10 -2.34 7.94
C ILE A 174 -14.41 -2.28 6.45
N ALA A 175 -14.48 -1.07 5.89
CA ALA A 175 -14.89 -0.85 4.51
C ALA A 175 -13.91 -1.47 3.52
N ILE A 176 -12.60 -1.34 3.73
CA ILE A 176 -11.57 -1.87 2.82
C ILE A 176 -11.65 -3.41 2.75
N PRO A 177 -11.62 -4.17 3.85
CA PRO A 177 -11.75 -5.63 3.77
C PRO A 177 -13.06 -6.10 3.14
N VAL A 178 -14.19 -5.51 3.56
CA VAL A 178 -15.51 -5.89 3.04
C VAL A 178 -15.57 -5.66 1.54
N MET A 179 -15.17 -4.48 1.08
CA MET A 179 -15.15 -4.20 -0.35
C MET A 179 -14.07 -5.00 -1.08
N ALA A 180 -12.94 -5.31 -0.44
CA ALA A 180 -11.86 -6.10 -1.04
C ALA A 180 -12.32 -7.53 -1.36
N ILE A 181 -13.18 -8.09 -0.50
CA ILE A 181 -13.75 -9.43 -0.65
C ILE A 181 -14.90 -9.43 -1.68
N LEU A 182 -15.77 -8.41 -1.62
CA LEU A 182 -17.02 -8.37 -2.39
C LEU A 182 -16.85 -7.81 -3.81
N LEU A 183 -16.01 -6.79 -3.99
CA LEU A 183 -15.88 -6.08 -5.26
C LEU A 183 -14.72 -6.64 -6.08
N PRO A 184 -14.94 -6.88 -7.39
CA PRO A 184 -13.87 -7.36 -8.26
C PRO A 184 -12.78 -6.28 -8.40
N PRO A 185 -11.49 -6.65 -8.27
CA PRO A 185 -10.40 -5.68 -8.35
C PRO A 185 -10.05 -5.33 -9.80
N MET A 186 -9.58 -4.10 -10.02
CA MET A 186 -8.96 -3.70 -11.29
C MET A 186 -7.56 -4.30 -11.48
N TYR A 187 -6.85 -4.58 -10.39
CA TYR A 187 -5.48 -5.06 -10.37
C TYR A 187 -5.35 -6.42 -9.69
N THR A 188 -4.31 -7.17 -10.05
CA THR A 188 -3.93 -8.43 -9.37
C THR A 188 -3.48 -8.16 -7.92
N HIS A 189 -3.24 -9.24 -7.15
CA HIS A 189 -2.74 -9.16 -5.77
C HIS A 189 -3.65 -8.42 -4.77
N SER A 190 -4.97 -8.39 -5.02
CA SER A 190 -5.99 -7.81 -4.13
C SER A 190 -5.96 -8.33 -2.68
N THR A 191 -5.41 -9.53 -2.44
CA THR A 191 -5.23 -10.11 -1.10
C THR A 191 -4.32 -9.28 -0.19
N TYR A 192 -3.42 -8.46 -0.73
CA TYR A 192 -2.57 -7.57 0.06
C TYR A 192 -3.35 -6.50 0.82
N TRP A 193 -4.52 -6.09 0.33
CA TRP A 193 -5.44 -5.22 1.08
C TRP A 193 -5.93 -5.88 2.38
N LEU A 194 -6.10 -7.20 2.39
CA LEU A 194 -6.49 -7.95 3.59
C LEU A 194 -5.32 -8.09 4.58
N TRP A 195 -4.10 -8.30 4.07
CA TRP A 195 -2.89 -8.28 4.91
C TRP A 195 -2.69 -6.92 5.57
N ALA A 196 -2.80 -5.83 4.80
CA ALA A 196 -2.73 -4.47 5.31
C ALA A 196 -3.78 -4.21 6.40
N ALA A 197 -5.02 -4.63 6.20
CA ALA A 197 -6.06 -4.51 7.22
C ALA A 197 -5.79 -5.35 8.47
N GLY A 198 -5.25 -6.58 8.30
CA GLY A 198 -4.88 -7.46 9.40
C GLY A 198 -3.79 -6.89 10.28
N PHE A 199 -2.73 -6.33 9.69
CA PHE A 199 -1.65 -5.67 10.43
C PHE A 199 -2.11 -4.38 11.14
N TYR A 200 -3.02 -3.63 10.52
CA TYR A 200 -3.61 -2.48 11.19
C TYR A 200 -4.47 -2.87 12.39
N LEU A 201 -5.30 -3.92 12.25
CA LEU A 201 -6.08 -4.46 13.36
C LEU A 201 -5.16 -4.95 14.49
N LEU A 202 -4.08 -5.65 14.14
CA LEU A 202 -3.08 -6.10 15.11
C LEU A 202 -2.47 -4.92 15.87
N ALA A 203 -2.08 -3.85 15.18
CA ALA A 203 -1.57 -2.63 15.83
C ALA A 203 -2.60 -2.01 16.80
N LYS A 204 -3.89 -2.08 16.50
CA LYS A 204 -4.94 -1.60 17.44
C LYS A 204 -5.11 -2.49 18.66
N ILE A 205 -4.94 -3.80 18.51
CA ILE A 205 -4.93 -4.72 19.66
C ILE A 205 -3.71 -4.45 20.54
N GLU A 206 -2.54 -4.24 19.93
CA GLU A 206 -1.29 -3.94 20.64
C GLU A 206 -1.33 -2.58 21.37
N GLU A 207 -2.00 -1.58 20.78
CA GLU A 207 -2.30 -0.30 21.42
C GLU A 207 -3.13 -0.47 22.68
N ALA A 208 -4.22 -1.26 22.61
CA ALA A 208 -5.08 -1.54 23.75
C ALA A 208 -4.38 -2.42 24.82
N ALA A 209 -3.43 -3.24 24.39
CA ALA A 209 -2.68 -4.16 25.23
C ALA A 209 -1.27 -3.63 25.61
N ASP A 210 -1.06 -2.32 25.62
CA ASP A 210 0.27 -1.71 25.86
C ASP A 210 0.93 -2.23 27.15
N LYS A 211 0.26 -2.06 28.30
CA LYS A 211 0.73 -2.52 29.61
C LYS A 211 0.82 -4.05 29.71
N PRO A 212 -0.22 -4.84 29.31
CA PRO A 212 -0.12 -6.30 29.26
C PRO A 212 1.08 -6.84 28.46
N ILE A 213 1.32 -6.31 27.26
CA ILE A 213 2.44 -6.73 26.41
C ILE A 213 3.76 -6.34 27.08
N TYR A 214 3.86 -5.13 27.64
CA TYR A 214 5.08 -4.70 28.33
C TYR A 214 5.43 -5.60 29.52
N ASN A 215 4.44 -6.10 30.25
CA ASN A 215 4.65 -7.06 31.33
C ASN A 215 5.08 -8.43 30.79
N LEU A 216 4.42 -8.90 29.72
CA LEU A 216 4.71 -10.20 29.10
C LEU A 216 6.11 -10.26 28.48
N THR A 217 6.61 -9.15 27.93
CA THR A 217 7.95 -9.04 27.34
C THR A 217 9.03 -8.77 28.38
N HIS A 218 8.74 -8.93 29.68
CA HIS A 218 9.67 -8.62 30.78
C HIS A 218 10.22 -7.19 30.71
N HIS A 219 9.35 -6.23 30.36
CA HIS A 219 9.70 -4.82 30.21
C HIS A 219 10.76 -4.54 29.15
N ILE A 220 10.91 -5.40 28.14
CA ILE A 220 11.85 -5.15 27.03
C ILE A 220 11.19 -4.22 26.00
N VAL A 221 9.96 -4.53 25.57
CA VAL A 221 9.22 -3.76 24.54
C VAL A 221 7.74 -3.64 24.93
N SER A 222 7.16 -2.44 24.83
CA SER A 222 5.74 -2.23 25.14
C SER A 222 4.83 -2.52 23.96
N GLY A 223 3.54 -2.75 24.21
CA GLY A 223 2.58 -2.96 23.13
C GLY A 223 2.50 -1.76 22.19
N HIS A 224 2.63 -0.54 22.71
CA HIS A 224 2.68 0.68 21.90
C HIS A 224 3.92 0.77 21.01
N THR A 225 5.08 0.29 21.43
CA THR A 225 6.25 0.17 20.54
C THR A 225 5.98 -0.84 19.43
N VAL A 226 5.43 -2.01 19.75
CA VAL A 226 5.09 -3.04 18.75
C VAL A 226 4.03 -2.54 17.78
N LYS A 227 3.05 -1.75 18.26
CA LYS A 227 2.00 -1.15 17.45
C LYS A 227 2.56 -0.35 16.28
N HIS A 228 3.61 0.44 16.51
CA HIS A 228 4.22 1.26 15.45
C HIS A 228 4.83 0.37 14.38
N LEU A 229 5.49 -0.71 14.78
CA LEU A 229 6.10 -1.68 13.86
C LEU A 229 5.02 -2.42 13.05
N CYS A 230 3.95 -2.89 13.70
CA CYS A 230 2.82 -3.53 13.04
C CYS A 230 2.08 -2.57 12.10
N ALA A 231 1.85 -1.33 12.52
CA ALA A 231 1.23 -0.31 11.68
C ALA A 231 2.15 0.09 10.49
N ALA A 232 3.47 0.07 10.65
CA ALA A 232 4.43 0.31 9.56
C ALA A 232 4.43 -0.82 8.51
N MET A 233 3.96 -2.03 8.86
CA MET A 233 3.78 -3.09 7.86
C MET A 233 2.65 -2.78 6.87
N VAL A 234 1.67 -1.96 7.24
CA VAL A 234 0.55 -1.57 6.36
C VAL A 234 1.08 -0.95 5.05
N PRO A 235 1.86 0.16 5.08
CA PRO A 235 2.42 0.71 3.85
C PRO A 235 3.42 -0.24 3.18
N VAL A 236 4.13 -1.12 3.92
CA VAL A 236 5.02 -2.13 3.29
C VAL A 236 4.24 -3.08 2.39
N PHE A 237 3.14 -3.67 2.90
CA PHE A 237 2.31 -4.56 2.09
C PHE A 237 1.70 -3.83 0.90
N LEU A 238 1.26 -2.59 1.07
CA LEU A 238 0.73 -1.80 -0.05
C LEU A 238 1.82 -1.46 -1.08
N THR A 239 3.04 -1.14 -0.67
CA THR A 239 4.19 -0.95 -1.58
C THR A 239 4.53 -2.23 -2.33
N LEU A 240 4.53 -3.39 -1.67
CA LEU A 240 4.77 -4.69 -2.31
C LEU A 240 3.65 -5.04 -3.30
N MET A 241 2.39 -4.74 -2.95
CA MET A 241 1.25 -4.88 -3.84
C MET A 241 1.45 -4.01 -5.09
N LEU A 242 1.80 -2.74 -4.93
CA LEU A 242 2.04 -1.81 -6.04
C LEU A 242 3.20 -2.25 -6.94
N ALA A 243 4.26 -2.80 -6.37
CA ALA A 243 5.41 -3.30 -7.14
C ALA A 243 5.09 -4.55 -7.97
N LYS A 244 4.17 -5.40 -7.51
CA LYS A 244 3.84 -6.70 -8.13
C LYS A 244 2.54 -6.71 -8.92
N ARG A 245 1.70 -5.69 -8.77
CA ARG A 245 0.38 -5.66 -9.40
C ARG A 245 0.49 -5.50 -10.91
N GLU A 246 -0.47 -6.11 -11.58
CA GLU A 246 -0.71 -5.98 -13.01
C GLU A 246 -2.21 -5.75 -13.21
N VAL A 247 -2.60 -5.26 -14.39
CA VAL A 247 -4.02 -5.13 -14.74
C VAL A 247 -4.62 -6.53 -14.75
N ALA A 248 -5.73 -6.72 -14.02
CA ALA A 248 -6.40 -8.00 -13.99
C ALA A 248 -7.11 -8.26 -15.33
N GLU A 249 -6.72 -9.32 -16.04
CA GLU A 249 -7.35 -9.73 -17.30
C GLU A 249 -8.82 -10.13 -17.09
N GLU A 250 -9.14 -10.74 -15.94
CA GLU A 250 -10.50 -11.09 -15.54
C GLU A 250 -10.89 -10.44 -14.20
N ARG A 251 -12.04 -9.76 -14.19
CA ARG A 251 -12.57 -9.07 -13.00
C ARG A 251 -13.41 -10.02 -12.13
N VAL A 252 -12.74 -10.88 -11.37
CA VAL A 252 -13.38 -11.82 -10.43
C VAL A 252 -13.14 -11.39 -8.98
N SER A 253 -14.17 -11.39 -8.13
CA SER A 253 -14.00 -11.02 -6.72
C SER A 253 -13.34 -12.14 -5.91
N LEU A 254 -12.70 -11.80 -4.78
CA LEU A 254 -12.08 -12.81 -3.91
C LEU A 254 -13.11 -13.81 -3.39
N LEU A 255 -14.34 -13.36 -3.09
CA LEU A 255 -15.42 -14.24 -2.68
C LEU A 255 -15.75 -15.28 -3.77
N GLN A 256 -15.80 -14.88 -5.03
CA GLN A 256 -16.04 -15.78 -6.15
C GLN A 256 -14.89 -16.76 -6.34
N MET A 257 -13.64 -16.28 -6.30
CA MET A 257 -12.45 -17.12 -6.38
C MET A 257 -12.42 -18.18 -5.28
N TRP A 258 -12.68 -17.78 -4.03
CA TRP A 258 -12.74 -18.70 -2.90
C TRP A 258 -13.89 -19.69 -3.06
N ARG A 259 -15.09 -19.24 -3.47
CA ARG A 259 -16.21 -20.16 -3.71
C ARG A 259 -15.87 -21.22 -4.75
N ILE A 260 -15.22 -20.86 -5.85
CA ILE A 260 -14.77 -21.79 -6.89
C ILE A 260 -13.70 -22.75 -6.37
N SER A 261 -12.75 -22.24 -5.58
CA SER A 261 -11.73 -23.09 -4.94
C SER A 261 -12.36 -24.11 -4.00
N TRP A 262 -13.35 -23.69 -3.21
CA TRP A 262 -14.09 -24.57 -2.29
C TRP A 262 -14.94 -25.60 -3.02
N THR A 263 -15.61 -25.24 -4.13
CA THR A 263 -16.34 -26.22 -4.95
C THR A 263 -15.39 -27.22 -5.60
N LYS A 264 -14.24 -26.77 -6.11
CA LYS A 264 -13.20 -27.65 -6.68
C LYS A 264 -12.61 -28.61 -5.65
N VAL A 265 -12.38 -28.17 -4.41
CA VAL A 265 -11.94 -29.05 -3.31
C VAL A 265 -13.02 -30.08 -2.97
N LYS A 266 -14.30 -29.68 -3.00
CA LYS A 266 -15.43 -30.58 -2.75
C LYS A 266 -15.63 -31.60 -3.88
N GLU A 267 -15.50 -31.19 -5.14
CA GLU A 267 -15.62 -32.04 -6.33
C GLU A 267 -14.40 -32.95 -6.52
N ASN A 268 -13.18 -32.52 -6.19
CA ASN A 268 -12.02 -33.41 -6.15
C ASN A 268 -12.13 -34.51 -5.06
N GLY A 269 -13.09 -34.39 -4.13
CA GLY A 269 -13.50 -35.47 -3.22
C GLY A 269 -14.56 -36.42 -3.81
N THR A 270 -15.25 -36.02 -4.89
CA THR A 270 -16.31 -36.80 -5.56
C THR A 270 -16.37 -36.48 -7.07
N GLY A 271 -15.47 -37.07 -7.87
CA GLY A 271 -15.61 -37.17 -9.34
C GLY A 271 -15.38 -35.90 -10.17
N VAL A 272 -14.58 -36.04 -11.24
CA VAL A 272 -14.21 -34.97 -12.18
C VAL A 272 -15.32 -34.74 -13.21
N GLU A 273 -15.80 -33.50 -13.36
CA GLU A 273 -16.41 -33.03 -14.62
C GLU A 273 -16.00 -31.59 -14.98
N ASN A 274 -15.84 -31.38 -16.29
CA ASN A 274 -15.43 -30.13 -16.92
C ASN A 274 -16.59 -29.14 -16.99
N ILE A 275 -16.45 -27.99 -16.34
CA ILE A 275 -17.40 -26.87 -16.49
C ILE A 275 -16.87 -25.90 -17.55
N THR A 276 -17.59 -25.78 -18.66
CA THR A 276 -17.38 -24.79 -19.72
C THR A 276 -17.95 -23.45 -19.27
N TYR A 277 -17.14 -22.38 -19.34
CA TYR A 277 -17.55 -21.03 -18.98
C TYR A 277 -18.11 -20.25 -20.16
N THR A 278 -19.25 -19.58 -19.97
CA THR A 278 -19.78 -18.57 -20.88
C THR A 278 -19.38 -17.19 -20.37
N TYR A 279 -18.56 -16.48 -21.17
CA TYR A 279 -18.02 -15.17 -20.82
C TYR A 279 -18.90 -14.06 -21.38
N SER A 280 -19.33 -13.14 -20.52
CA SER A 280 -19.87 -11.84 -20.92
C SER A 280 -18.75 -10.81 -20.88
N ALA A 281 -18.16 -10.52 -22.05
CA ALA A 281 -17.32 -9.34 -22.21
C ALA A 281 -18.18 -8.08 -21.97
N VAL A 282 -17.82 -7.29 -20.97
CA VAL A 282 -18.41 -5.95 -20.77
C VAL A 282 -17.57 -4.98 -21.61
N PRO A 283 -18.19 -4.11 -22.44
CA PRO A 283 -17.44 -3.22 -23.31
C PRO A 283 -16.53 -2.26 -22.54
N ASP A 284 -15.29 -2.12 -23.00
CA ASP A 284 -14.34 -1.10 -22.57
C ASP A 284 -14.86 0.30 -22.93
N ASN A 285 -15.56 0.95 -21.99
CA ASN A 285 -15.72 2.40 -22.02
C ASN A 285 -14.62 3.02 -21.14
N PHE A 286 -13.38 2.99 -21.62
CA PHE A 286 -12.29 3.80 -21.10
C PHE A 286 -12.21 5.09 -21.92
N ASP A 287 -12.83 6.17 -21.42
CA ASP A 287 -12.57 7.51 -21.93
C ASP A 287 -11.13 7.91 -21.58
N ASN A 288 -10.36 8.21 -22.62
CA ASN A 288 -8.91 8.46 -22.59
C ASN A 288 -8.54 9.69 -21.74
N GLU A 289 -7.78 9.46 -20.67
CA GLU A 289 -6.91 10.47 -20.06
C GLU A 289 -5.56 9.84 -19.69
N TYR A 290 -4.88 9.28 -20.70
CA TYR A 290 -3.53 8.71 -20.56
C TYR A 290 -2.50 9.82 -20.32
N ILE A 291 -1.57 9.57 -19.39
CA ILE A 291 -0.32 10.34 -19.28
C ILE A 291 0.69 9.69 -20.23
N ASP A 292 1.11 10.43 -21.26
CA ASP A 292 2.08 9.96 -22.24
C ASP A 292 3.50 10.04 -21.67
N TYR A 293 4.15 8.89 -21.50
CA TYR A 293 5.58 8.80 -21.24
C TYR A 293 6.22 7.97 -22.35
N SER A 294 6.75 8.65 -23.37
CA SER A 294 7.61 8.04 -24.38
C SER A 294 8.99 7.80 -23.79
N LEU A 295 9.33 6.54 -23.49
CA LEU A 295 10.69 6.12 -23.19
C LEU A 295 11.03 4.81 -23.91
N THR A 296 11.81 4.93 -24.98
CA THR A 296 12.55 3.84 -25.62
C THR A 296 13.76 3.49 -24.74
N GLY A 297 13.87 2.25 -24.29
CA GLY A 297 15.02 1.78 -23.51
C GLY A 297 15.26 0.28 -23.66
N ARG A 298 16.44 -0.09 -24.16
CA ARG A 298 16.94 -1.48 -24.20
C ARG A 298 17.40 -1.89 -22.80
N VAL A 299 16.99 -3.06 -22.33
CA VAL A 299 17.44 -3.63 -21.06
C VAL A 299 18.62 -4.57 -21.32
N GLY A 300 19.81 -4.17 -20.87
CA GLY A 300 20.96 -5.06 -20.68
C GLY A 300 20.95 -5.69 -19.27
N PRO A 301 21.73 -6.75 -19.03
CA PRO A 301 21.64 -7.53 -17.79
C PRO A 301 22.26 -6.76 -16.62
N GLY A 302 21.44 -6.41 -15.63
CA GLY A 302 21.82 -5.66 -14.43
C GLY A 302 21.58 -6.47 -13.14
N TRP A 303 22.53 -6.36 -12.23
CA TRP A 303 22.73 -7.11 -10.99
C TRP A 303 21.57 -7.02 -9.98
N VAL A 304 21.37 -8.11 -9.22
CA VAL A 304 20.45 -8.21 -8.09
C VAL A 304 21.20 -7.89 -6.79
N PHE A 305 20.77 -6.84 -6.09
CA PHE A 305 21.15 -6.60 -4.70
C PHE A 305 20.03 -7.11 -3.78
N CYS A 306 20.40 -7.93 -2.80
CA CYS A 306 19.51 -8.50 -1.80
C CYS A 306 19.89 -7.91 -0.43
N PRO A 307 18.93 -7.30 0.30
CA PRO A 307 19.08 -7.21 1.73
C PRO A 307 17.89 -7.87 2.46
N VAL A 308 18.23 -8.35 3.64
CA VAL A 308 17.38 -8.85 4.72
C VAL A 308 17.02 -10.34 4.63
N GLY A 309 17.92 -11.13 5.22
CA GLY A 309 17.66 -12.51 5.60
C GLY A 309 16.73 -12.58 6.80
N PHE A 310 15.68 -13.39 6.64
CA PHE A 310 15.08 -14.16 7.70
C PHE A 310 14.84 -15.57 7.16
N PHE A 311 15.37 -16.56 7.87
CA PHE A 311 15.21 -17.98 7.58
C PHE A 311 13.76 -18.40 7.87
N VAL A 312 13.07 -18.95 6.86
CA VAL A 312 11.94 -19.87 7.06
C VAL A 312 12.09 -21.03 6.07
N SER A 313 11.94 -22.25 6.58
CA SER A 313 12.25 -23.55 5.97
C SER A 313 11.60 -23.81 4.59
N PRO A 314 12.26 -24.52 3.65
CA PRO A 314 11.69 -24.88 2.36
C PRO A 314 10.89 -26.19 2.46
N ALA A 315 9.58 -26.14 2.20
CA ALA A 315 8.80 -27.34 1.94
C ALA A 315 7.77 -27.11 0.82
N VAL A 316 8.18 -27.59 -0.36
CA VAL A 316 7.36 -28.19 -1.42
C VAL A 316 6.36 -27.29 -2.17
N CYS A 317 6.78 -26.88 -3.38
CA CYS A 317 5.92 -27.01 -4.56
C CYS A 317 6.79 -27.41 -5.75
N CYS A 318 6.83 -28.71 -6.05
CA CYS A 318 7.34 -29.23 -7.31
C CYS A 318 6.32 -28.92 -8.41
N ILE A 319 6.77 -28.33 -9.51
CA ILE A 319 6.08 -28.46 -10.80
C ILE A 319 7.08 -29.10 -11.75
N GLU A 320 6.88 -30.40 -11.98
CA GLU A 320 7.50 -31.18 -13.04
C GLU A 320 7.21 -30.51 -14.38
N ARG A 321 8.27 -30.15 -15.12
CA ARG A 321 8.16 -29.75 -16.52
C ARG A 321 8.21 -31.02 -17.36
N ASN A 322 7.04 -31.49 -17.77
CA ASN A 322 6.89 -32.65 -18.65
C ASN A 322 7.51 -32.32 -20.03
N GLN A 323 8.60 -33.00 -20.36
CA GLN A 323 9.15 -33.08 -21.71
C GLN A 323 8.32 -34.09 -22.48
N ASP A 324 7.59 -33.64 -23.51
CA ASP A 324 7.34 -34.42 -24.73
C ASP A 324 6.53 -33.60 -25.74
N THR A 325 7.21 -33.09 -26.76
CA THR A 325 6.70 -32.96 -28.14
C THR A 325 7.84 -32.56 -29.06
N LEU A 326 8.47 -33.60 -29.61
CA LEU A 326 9.37 -33.53 -30.76
C LEU A 326 8.59 -33.19 -32.04
N SER A 327 9.06 -32.21 -32.80
CA SER A 327 9.63 -32.40 -34.15
C SER A 327 9.28 -31.30 -35.17
N ARG A 328 10.25 -31.07 -36.08
CA ARG A 328 10.22 -30.39 -37.40
C ARG A 328 10.51 -28.89 -37.37
N TYR A 329 11.59 -28.31 -37.92
CA TYR A 329 12.59 -28.69 -38.95
C TYR A 329 13.93 -27.92 -38.69
N PRO A 330 15.05 -28.31 -39.32
CA PRO A 330 16.42 -27.91 -38.96
C PRO A 330 16.86 -26.63 -39.69
N LEU A 331 17.94 -25.99 -39.24
CA LEU A 331 18.87 -25.25 -40.11
C LEU A 331 20.19 -24.98 -39.38
N GLU A 332 21.25 -25.07 -40.18
CA GLU A 332 22.64 -25.37 -39.85
C GLU A 332 23.44 -24.16 -39.35
N PHE A 333 24.49 -24.44 -38.57
CA PHE A 333 25.63 -23.53 -38.38
C PHE A 333 26.57 -23.60 -39.58
N PRO A 334 27.22 -22.48 -39.94
CA PRO A 334 28.58 -22.57 -40.47
C PRO A 334 29.60 -21.73 -39.69
N ARG A 335 30.76 -22.35 -39.42
CA ARG A 335 32.02 -21.69 -39.03
C ARG A 335 32.77 -21.26 -40.30
N SER A 336 33.28 -20.02 -40.26
CA SER A 336 34.53 -19.47 -40.85
C SER A 336 34.85 -19.64 -42.35
N ILE A 337 35.22 -18.51 -43.00
CA ILE A 337 36.35 -18.26 -43.95
C ILE A 337 36.34 -16.72 -44.20
N LEU A 338 37.24 -15.91 -43.65
CA LEU A 338 38.55 -15.46 -44.20
C LEU A 338 38.52 -14.95 -45.65
N ALA A 339 38.59 -13.63 -45.84
CA ALA A 339 39.55 -12.90 -46.71
C ALA A 339 39.00 -11.53 -47.15
N GLY A 340 39.80 -10.47 -47.00
CA GLY A 340 39.55 -9.17 -47.63
C GLY A 340 40.10 -7.95 -46.86
N THR A 341 41.42 -7.73 -46.95
CA THR A 341 42.15 -6.45 -47.18
C THR A 341 41.43 -5.12 -46.91
N ARG A 342 41.98 -4.05 -46.33
CA ARG A 342 43.36 -3.54 -46.14
C ARG A 342 43.23 -2.33 -45.18
N ILE A 343 44.13 -2.17 -44.22
CA ILE A 343 44.25 -0.95 -43.38
C ILE A 343 45.53 -0.24 -43.84
N ASP A 344 45.39 0.95 -44.44
CA ASP A 344 46.49 1.88 -44.66
C ASP A 344 46.50 2.87 -43.49
N ILE A 345 47.64 2.94 -42.79
CA ILE A 345 47.99 4.00 -41.83
C ILE A 345 49.21 4.69 -42.44
N ASP A 346 49.10 5.98 -42.75
CA ASP A 346 50.28 6.80 -42.97
C ASP A 346 50.06 8.26 -42.55
N GLY A 347 51.02 8.75 -41.75
CA GLY A 347 51.51 10.13 -41.78
C GLY A 347 50.77 11.20 -40.95
N GLY A 348 51.40 11.63 -39.85
CA GLY A 348 51.25 13.03 -39.39
C GLY A 348 51.53 13.31 -37.91
N ILE A 349 52.80 13.41 -37.51
CA ILE A 349 53.25 14.17 -36.34
C ILE A 349 53.68 15.57 -36.84
N PRO A 350 53.39 16.66 -36.12
CA PRO A 350 54.49 17.36 -35.45
C PRO A 350 54.19 17.81 -34.01
N PHE A 351 55.26 17.75 -33.21
CA PHE A 351 55.53 18.35 -31.91
C PHE A 351 55.24 19.86 -31.81
N CYS A 352 54.88 20.40 -30.63
CA CYS A 352 55.82 20.92 -29.60
C CYS A 352 55.19 21.96 -28.63
N LYS A 353 55.60 21.90 -27.34
CA LYS A 353 55.51 22.93 -26.26
C LYS A 353 54.09 23.29 -25.76
N GLY A 354 53.76 23.36 -24.48
CA GLY A 354 54.51 23.61 -23.25
C GLY A 354 53.82 24.75 -22.51
N GLY A 355 53.58 24.63 -21.19
CA GLY A 355 53.21 25.78 -20.35
C GLY A 355 52.13 25.49 -19.29
N PHE A 356 52.63 25.28 -18.06
CA PHE A 356 52.07 25.52 -16.72
C PHE A 356 50.62 25.17 -16.38
#